data_AF-A0A1F6F194-F1
#
_entry.id   AF-A0A1F6F194-F1
#
_cell.length_a   1.000
_cell.length_b   1.000
_cell.length_c   1.000
_cell.angle_alpha   90.00
_cell.angle_beta   90.00
_cell.angle_gamma   90.00
#
_symmetry.space_group_name_H-M   'P 1'
#
loop_
_entity.id
_entity.type
_entity.pdbx_description
1 polymer ?
#
loop_
_entity_poly.entity_id
_entity_poly.type
_entity_poly.pdbx_seq_one_letter_code
_entity_poly.pdbx_strand_id
1 'polypeptide(L)'
;MTNAIGKHVRAGVLLLVVAAAYVFFTLRADVSADSIADMRETREVTIMLTEEGFMPKSVAIAPGTVVTFATNRGVSFWPASDIHPTHSVYPEFDPRTAVDPEDLWSYQFDKIGVWAYHDHLKAVYAGYIIVAASTESIAEVEKTFETCGFARTDRERLACFSFRISDVLADQGLDAAYDALVALYRENPSFTESCHTFAHDLGLSAYRRFGERVPLTTKVGYCNDGFFHGYMEGFFIEHDSQEARDFCDRVRARFAAVYAYAGPQCDHGIGHGIVEYLLHEKPEMWDDIPQIINEALSICHVQVDEGNLDSCASGAYSVIGNWLNFRPEYGDLVTAQDPYALCKMTPYAWSQEGCIWEFSKRIRKFFPKSPDPVADFVAPIRFAIQAGLSFENGKYLERIMRSMGHTFSYRYVLEEPAFLADMCRRVSEEPQLQQGCLIGIMSGLFAGGRPENGPERAAAFCVSEALGDSERTTCARVLLEYVRNSFHSDGMRSVCRIFGEHLGNKAIQEECNTML
;
A
#
# COMPACT_ATOMS: atom_id res chain seq x y z
N MET A 1 -20.26 10.36 66.15
CA MET A 1 -20.34 8.99 65.59
C MET A 1 -20.39 9.10 64.08
N THR A 2 -19.25 9.02 63.39
CA THR A 2 -19.15 8.76 61.93
C THR A 2 -17.67 8.80 61.55
N ASN A 3 -17.01 7.64 61.49
CA ASN A 3 -15.83 7.37 60.64
C ASN A 3 -15.36 5.93 60.85
N ALA A 4 -16.09 4.97 60.29
CA ALA A 4 -15.67 3.57 60.23
C ALA A 4 -16.06 2.85 58.92
N ILE A 5 -16.58 3.56 57.90
CA ILE A 5 -17.13 2.94 56.68
C ILE A 5 -16.10 2.89 55.51
N GLY A 6 -15.02 3.68 55.57
CA GLY A 6 -14.07 3.80 54.44
C GLY A 6 -13.00 2.71 54.28
N LYS A 7 -12.79 1.82 55.27
CA LYS A 7 -11.73 0.80 55.19
C LYS A 7 -12.19 -0.56 54.66
N HIS A 8 -13.48 -0.89 54.77
CA HIS A 8 -13.99 -2.21 54.33
C HIS A 8 -14.30 -2.27 52.83
N VAL A 9 -14.60 -1.15 52.18
CA VAL A 9 -14.86 -1.10 50.72
C VAL A 9 -13.58 -1.31 49.91
N ARG A 10 -12.45 -0.72 50.34
CA ARG A 10 -11.16 -0.88 49.65
C ARG A 10 -10.59 -2.30 49.74
N ALA A 11 -10.83 -3.02 50.83
CA ALA A 11 -10.40 -4.41 50.97
C ALA A 11 -11.19 -5.36 50.07
N GLY A 12 -12.51 -5.13 49.91
CA GLY A 12 -13.37 -5.94 49.03
C GLY A 12 -13.05 -5.77 47.54
N VAL A 13 -12.74 -4.55 47.10
CA VAL A 13 -12.33 -4.27 45.71
C VAL A 13 -10.95 -4.87 45.42
N LEU A 14 -9.99 -4.75 46.34
CA LEU A 14 -8.66 -5.34 46.16
C LEU A 14 -8.70 -6.88 46.11
N LEU A 15 -9.56 -7.51 46.93
CA LEU A 15 -9.77 -8.97 46.91
C LEU A 15 -10.45 -9.46 45.62
N LEU A 16 -11.38 -8.69 45.05
CA LEU A 16 -11.99 -9.00 43.74
C LEU A 16 -11.00 -8.86 42.59
N VAL A 17 -10.15 -7.83 42.60
CA VAL A 17 -9.10 -7.63 41.58
C VAL A 17 -8.03 -8.72 41.69
N VAL A 18 -7.62 -9.10 42.91
CA VAL A 18 -6.66 -10.20 43.11
C VAL A 18 -7.26 -11.56 42.77
N ALA A 19 -8.54 -11.80 43.06
CA ALA A 19 -9.22 -13.03 42.66
C ALA A 19 -9.43 -13.11 41.14
N ALA A 20 -9.79 -12.00 40.48
CA ALA A 20 -9.85 -11.91 39.02
C ALA A 20 -8.46 -12.13 38.41
N ALA A 21 -7.40 -11.51 38.96
CA ALA A 21 -6.03 -11.71 38.50
C ALA A 21 -5.50 -13.13 38.76
N TYR A 22 -5.91 -13.78 39.86
CA TYR A 22 -5.55 -15.16 40.18
C TYR A 22 -6.28 -16.17 39.28
N VAL A 23 -7.57 -15.96 38.99
CA VAL A 23 -8.32 -16.75 38.00
C VAL A 23 -7.72 -16.56 36.59
N PHE A 24 -7.33 -15.32 36.24
CA PHE A 24 -6.63 -15.00 34.99
C PHE A 24 -5.26 -15.70 34.90
N PHE A 25 -4.52 -15.82 36.01
CA PHE A 25 -3.22 -16.51 36.06
C PHE A 25 -3.34 -18.04 36.04
N THR A 26 -4.39 -18.62 36.64
CA THR A 26 -4.58 -20.09 36.68
C THR A 26 -5.26 -20.66 35.43
N LEU A 27 -5.82 -19.81 34.57
CA LEU A 27 -6.34 -20.19 33.25
C LEU A 27 -5.30 -20.05 32.12
N ARG A 28 -4.01 -19.93 32.44
CA ARG A 28 -2.92 -20.22 31.49
C ARG A 28 -2.79 -21.72 31.22
N ALA A 29 -3.91 -22.37 30.92
CA ALA A 29 -3.91 -23.59 30.13
C ALA A 29 -3.75 -23.14 28.68
N ASP A 30 -2.60 -23.44 28.06
CA ASP A 30 -2.29 -23.47 26.62
C ASP A 30 -3.37 -22.94 25.63
N VAL A 31 -3.83 -21.70 25.78
CA VAL A 31 -4.52 -20.98 24.71
C VAL A 31 -3.40 -20.39 23.88
N SER A 32 -3.06 -21.06 22.78
CA SER A 32 -2.22 -20.45 21.75
C SER A 32 -2.83 -19.09 21.40
N ALA A 33 -1.99 -18.09 21.17
CA ALA A 33 -2.45 -16.79 20.64
C ALA A 33 -3.23 -16.93 19.31
N ASP A 34 -3.19 -18.11 18.70
CA ASP A 34 -3.73 -18.46 17.38
C ASP A 34 -5.17 -18.98 17.39
N SER A 35 -5.78 -19.26 18.55
CA SER A 35 -7.15 -19.81 18.59
C SER A 35 -8.20 -18.70 18.77
N ILE A 36 -9.20 -18.67 17.89
CA ILE A 36 -10.41 -17.84 18.05
C ILE A 36 -11.04 -18.19 19.41
N ALA A 37 -11.15 -17.21 20.30
CA ALA A 37 -11.79 -17.42 21.59
C ALA A 37 -13.31 -17.55 21.40
N ASP A 38 -13.86 -18.76 21.59
CA ASP A 38 -15.31 -19.01 21.52
C ASP A 38 -16.01 -18.43 22.76
N MET A 39 -16.70 -17.30 22.54
CA MET A 39 -17.41 -16.51 23.55
C MET A 39 -18.92 -16.49 23.27
N ARG A 40 -19.45 -17.38 22.42
CA ARG A 40 -20.85 -17.37 21.98
C ARG A 40 -21.89 -17.61 23.08
N GLU A 41 -21.46 -18.14 24.21
CA GLU A 41 -22.30 -18.32 25.41
C GLU A 41 -22.35 -17.07 26.31
N THR A 42 -21.58 -16.03 25.99
CA THR A 42 -21.54 -14.77 26.74
C THR A 42 -22.30 -13.66 26.00
N ARG A 43 -22.95 -12.77 26.75
CA ARG A 43 -23.66 -11.60 26.19
C ARG A 43 -22.85 -10.32 26.19
N GLU A 44 -21.78 -10.29 26.97
CA GLU A 44 -20.86 -9.17 27.12
C GLU A 44 -19.44 -9.74 27.06
N VAL A 45 -18.61 -9.17 26.18
CA VAL A 45 -17.20 -9.54 25.98
C VAL A 45 -16.35 -8.31 26.16
N THR A 46 -15.22 -8.41 26.84
CA THR A 46 -14.25 -7.33 26.94
C THR A 46 -12.98 -7.67 26.17
N ILE A 47 -12.52 -6.73 25.34
CA ILE A 47 -11.25 -6.81 24.62
C ILE A 47 -10.35 -5.68 25.13
N MET A 48 -9.20 -6.04 25.66
CA MET A 48 -8.21 -5.10 26.19
C MET A 48 -7.12 -4.86 25.15
N LEU A 49 -6.86 -3.61 24.80
CA LEU A 49 -5.69 -3.21 24.04
C LEU A 49 -4.47 -3.08 24.97
N THR A 50 -3.43 -3.83 24.65
CA THR A 50 -2.15 -3.89 25.36
C THR A 50 -0.99 -3.49 24.44
N GLU A 51 0.22 -3.40 24.96
CA GLU A 51 1.42 -3.18 24.12
C GLU A 51 1.61 -4.29 23.10
N GLU A 52 1.18 -5.52 23.44
CA GLU A 52 1.18 -6.69 22.58
C GLU A 52 -0.03 -6.75 21.62
N GLY A 53 -1.00 -5.85 21.75
CA GLY A 53 -2.20 -5.75 20.93
C GLY A 53 -3.50 -6.10 21.64
N PHE A 54 -4.56 -6.36 20.87
CA PHE A 54 -5.87 -6.70 21.42
C PHE A 54 -5.85 -8.10 22.06
N MET A 55 -6.40 -8.20 23.26
CA MET A 55 -6.51 -9.44 24.03
C MET A 55 -7.93 -9.65 24.56
N PRO A 56 -8.64 -10.72 24.14
CA PRO A 56 -8.28 -11.62 23.03
C PRO A 56 -8.18 -10.87 21.68
N LYS A 57 -7.31 -11.35 20.78
CA LYS A 57 -7.14 -10.79 19.43
C LYS A 57 -8.38 -11.02 18.56
N SER A 58 -8.95 -12.22 18.67
CA SER A 58 -10.13 -12.62 17.89
C SER A 58 -11.11 -13.41 18.76
N VAL A 59 -12.40 -13.12 18.60
CA VAL A 59 -13.48 -13.79 19.34
C VAL A 59 -14.58 -14.27 18.40
N ALA A 60 -15.19 -15.41 18.74
CA ALA A 60 -16.48 -15.81 18.17
C ALA A 60 -17.60 -15.47 19.16
N ILE A 61 -18.62 -14.75 18.72
CA ILE A 61 -19.74 -14.27 19.54
C ILE A 61 -21.08 -14.56 18.85
N ALA A 62 -22.15 -14.65 19.65
CA ALA A 62 -23.50 -14.81 19.12
C ALA A 62 -24.07 -13.44 18.69
N PRO A 63 -25.00 -13.39 17.71
CA PRO A 63 -25.71 -12.15 17.37
C PRO A 63 -26.35 -11.49 18.59
N GLY A 64 -26.19 -10.17 18.71
CA GLY A 64 -26.68 -9.36 19.81
C GLY A 64 -25.72 -9.24 21.00
N THR A 65 -24.52 -9.83 20.93
CA THR A 65 -23.47 -9.70 21.97
C THR A 65 -22.88 -8.28 21.95
N VAL A 66 -22.68 -7.71 23.13
CA VAL A 66 -21.99 -6.42 23.30
C VAL A 66 -20.51 -6.67 23.53
N VAL A 67 -19.65 -6.03 22.74
CA VAL A 67 -18.19 -6.05 22.92
C VAL A 67 -17.75 -4.69 23.44
N THR A 68 -17.05 -4.69 24.57
CA THR A 68 -16.43 -3.51 25.18
C THR A 68 -14.93 -3.52 24.95
N PHE A 69 -14.43 -2.44 24.38
CA PHE A 69 -13.01 -2.19 24.17
C PHE A 69 -12.47 -1.27 25.26
N ALA A 70 -11.27 -1.58 25.73
CA ALA A 70 -10.52 -0.84 26.73
C ALA A 70 -9.04 -0.81 26.34
N THR A 71 -8.23 0.04 26.97
CA THR A 71 -6.77 0.05 26.81
C THR A 71 -6.07 0.12 28.16
N ASN A 72 -4.87 -0.45 28.28
CA ASN A 72 -3.99 -0.28 29.44
C ASN A 72 -2.67 0.44 29.09
N ARG A 73 -2.55 0.97 27.87
CA ARG A 73 -1.34 1.61 27.34
C ARG A 73 -1.14 3.05 27.84
N GLY A 74 -2.15 3.64 28.47
CA GLY A 74 -2.11 5.03 28.95
C GLY A 74 -2.15 6.09 27.84
N VAL A 75 -2.46 5.69 26.61
CA VAL A 75 -2.67 6.58 25.45
C VAL A 75 -4.04 6.30 24.83
N SER A 76 -4.60 7.30 24.14
CA SER A 76 -5.89 7.15 23.45
C SER A 76 -5.84 6.03 22.42
N PHE A 77 -7.01 5.46 22.12
CA PHE A 77 -7.18 4.34 21.21
C PHE A 77 -8.50 4.47 20.45
N TRP A 78 -8.62 3.84 19.30
CA TRP A 78 -9.78 3.95 18.42
C TRP A 78 -10.06 2.61 17.75
N PRO A 79 -10.78 1.69 18.42
CA PRO A 79 -11.14 0.40 17.83
C PRO A 79 -12.24 0.60 16.76
N ALA A 80 -11.89 0.45 15.49
CA ALA A 80 -12.81 0.66 14.37
C ALA A 80 -12.77 -0.47 13.35
N SER A 81 -13.88 -0.65 12.65
CA SER A 81 -13.99 -1.57 11.53
C SER A 81 -12.92 -1.29 10.48
N ASP A 82 -12.45 -2.33 9.81
CA ASP A 82 -11.69 -2.19 8.57
C ASP A 82 -12.55 -1.67 7.40
N ILE A 83 -11.98 -1.29 6.26
CA ILE A 83 -10.54 -1.18 5.94
C ILE A 83 -9.99 0.18 6.37
N HIS A 84 -8.81 0.20 7.03
CA HIS A 84 -8.09 1.43 7.36
C HIS A 84 -7.81 2.29 6.10
N PRO A 85 -7.96 3.63 6.12
CA PRO A 85 -8.54 4.45 7.20
C PRO A 85 -10.06 4.67 7.04
N THR A 86 -10.71 4.02 6.07
CA THR A 86 -12.09 4.34 5.66
C THR A 86 -13.20 3.74 6.51
N HIS A 87 -12.90 2.70 7.29
CA HIS A 87 -13.84 1.94 8.13
C HIS A 87 -15.11 1.45 7.42
N SER A 88 -14.96 1.09 6.13
CA SER A 88 -16.09 0.91 5.22
C SER A 88 -16.72 -0.49 5.18
N VAL A 89 -16.21 -1.47 5.94
CA VAL A 89 -16.72 -2.85 5.99
C VAL A 89 -17.94 -2.94 6.91
N TYR A 90 -17.83 -2.40 8.12
CA TYR A 90 -18.92 -2.29 9.09
C TYR A 90 -18.93 -0.85 9.68
N PRO A 91 -19.42 0.15 8.93
CA PRO A 91 -19.28 1.58 9.30
C PRO A 91 -19.92 2.00 10.61
N GLU A 92 -20.88 1.22 11.12
CA GLU A 92 -21.49 1.45 12.42
C GLU A 92 -20.59 1.01 13.58
N PHE A 93 -19.63 0.10 13.34
CA PHE A 93 -18.60 -0.32 14.28
C PHE A 93 -17.40 0.64 14.21
N ASP A 94 -17.64 1.87 14.64
CA ASP A 94 -16.65 2.95 14.65
C ASP A 94 -17.04 4.01 15.70
N PRO A 95 -16.19 4.34 16.71
CA PRO A 95 -16.45 5.43 17.65
C PRO A 95 -16.40 6.82 16.99
N ARG A 96 -15.85 6.93 15.77
CA ARG A 96 -15.67 8.15 14.96
C ARG A 96 -14.74 9.20 15.55
N THR A 97 -14.09 8.86 16.66
CA THR A 97 -13.10 9.69 17.34
C THR A 97 -12.23 8.79 18.20
N ALA A 98 -11.03 9.27 18.54
CA ALA A 98 -10.19 8.65 19.55
C ALA A 98 -10.92 8.59 20.91
N VAL A 99 -10.79 7.45 21.57
CA VAL A 99 -11.29 7.16 22.92
C VAL A 99 -10.15 7.40 23.91
N ASP A 100 -10.42 8.12 24.98
CA ASP A 100 -9.43 8.41 26.03
C ASP A 100 -9.00 7.12 26.75
N PRO A 101 -7.74 7.05 27.26
CA PRO A 101 -7.21 5.82 27.85
C PRO A 101 -7.96 5.30 29.08
N GLU A 102 -8.66 6.19 29.79
CA GLU A 102 -9.45 5.85 30.98
C GLU A 102 -10.91 5.51 30.64
N ASP A 103 -11.33 5.74 29.40
CA ASP A 103 -12.69 5.49 28.93
C ASP A 103 -12.86 4.11 28.31
N LEU A 104 -14.11 3.65 28.26
CA LEU A 104 -14.52 2.40 27.64
C LEU A 104 -15.41 2.69 26.44
N TRP A 105 -15.29 1.90 25.39
CA TRP A 105 -16.20 1.99 24.25
C TRP A 105 -16.85 0.63 23.95
N SER A 106 -18.16 0.62 23.78
CA SER A 106 -18.93 -0.61 23.58
C SER A 106 -19.73 -0.57 22.29
N TYR A 107 -19.80 -1.72 21.60
CA TYR A 107 -20.59 -1.89 20.39
C TYR A 107 -21.36 -3.22 20.42
N GLN A 108 -22.60 -3.22 19.94
CA GLN A 108 -23.44 -4.42 19.85
C GLN A 108 -23.37 -5.02 18.44
N PHE A 109 -23.00 -6.29 18.36
CA PHE A 109 -22.83 -6.99 17.10
C PHE A 109 -24.05 -7.84 16.75
N ASP A 110 -24.93 -7.31 15.89
CA ASP A 110 -26.14 -8.02 15.45
C ASP A 110 -25.99 -8.76 14.12
N LYS A 111 -25.09 -8.30 13.25
CA LYS A 111 -24.92 -8.83 11.90
C LYS A 111 -24.01 -10.06 11.93
N ILE A 112 -24.55 -11.23 11.54
CA ILE A 112 -23.75 -12.45 11.30
C ILE A 112 -22.72 -12.17 10.21
N GLY A 113 -21.48 -12.53 10.48
CA GLY A 113 -20.35 -12.29 9.59
C GLY A 113 -19.04 -12.29 10.36
N VAL A 114 -17.97 -11.93 9.67
CA VAL A 114 -16.65 -11.75 10.27
C VAL A 114 -16.25 -10.30 10.05
N TRP A 115 -15.99 -9.61 11.15
CA TRP A 115 -15.76 -8.18 11.17
C TRP A 115 -14.34 -7.91 11.64
N ALA A 116 -13.50 -7.60 10.67
CA ALA A 116 -12.14 -7.15 10.86
C ALA A 116 -12.12 -5.76 11.50
N TYR A 117 -11.20 -5.53 12.43
CA TYR A 117 -11.04 -4.24 13.10
C TYR A 117 -9.59 -3.96 13.47
N HIS A 118 -9.30 -2.69 13.67
CA HIS A 118 -8.00 -2.20 14.10
C HIS A 118 -8.12 -1.00 15.05
N ASP A 119 -7.02 -0.65 15.71
CA ASP A 119 -6.86 0.65 16.37
C ASP A 119 -6.52 1.71 15.31
N HIS A 120 -7.42 2.65 14.99
CA HIS A 120 -7.21 3.67 13.95
C HIS A 120 -5.92 4.48 14.18
N LEU A 121 -5.56 4.70 15.45
CA LEU A 121 -4.34 5.44 15.81
C LEU A 121 -3.07 4.60 15.61
N LYS A 122 -3.16 3.26 15.71
CA LYS A 122 -2.05 2.35 15.46
C LYS A 122 -2.55 1.02 14.87
N ALA A 123 -2.85 1.04 13.57
CA ALA A 123 -3.59 -0.01 12.85
C ALA A 123 -3.00 -1.44 12.89
N VAL A 124 -1.84 -1.64 13.51
CA VAL A 124 -1.24 -2.99 13.72
C VAL A 124 -1.96 -3.76 14.78
N TYR A 125 -2.51 -3.04 15.76
CA TYR A 125 -3.36 -3.66 16.73
C TYR A 125 -4.66 -3.89 15.97
N ALA A 126 -4.86 -5.14 15.59
CA ALA A 126 -5.95 -5.58 14.77
C ALA A 126 -6.47 -6.93 15.26
N GLY A 127 -7.73 -7.20 14.96
CA GLY A 127 -8.46 -8.35 15.45
C GLY A 127 -9.74 -8.61 14.66
N TYR A 128 -10.46 -9.68 15.00
CA TYR A 128 -11.68 -10.07 14.31
C TYR A 128 -12.78 -10.42 15.29
N ILE A 129 -13.97 -9.91 15.00
CA ILE A 129 -15.20 -10.30 15.67
C ILE A 129 -15.96 -11.23 14.72
N ILE A 130 -16.07 -12.50 15.09
CA ILE A 130 -16.83 -13.47 14.32
C ILE A 130 -18.20 -13.62 14.95
N VAL A 131 -19.22 -13.11 14.26
CA VAL A 131 -20.61 -13.21 14.68
C VAL A 131 -21.23 -14.40 13.96
N ALA A 132 -21.44 -15.49 14.69
CA ALA A 132 -21.95 -16.74 14.12
C ALA A 132 -23.11 -17.29 14.98
N ALA A 133 -23.99 -18.08 14.36
CA ALA A 133 -25.02 -18.76 15.14
C ALA A 133 -24.38 -19.73 16.14
N SER A 134 -24.96 -19.87 17.34
CA SER A 134 -24.48 -20.82 18.35
C SER A 134 -24.55 -22.28 17.88
N THR A 135 -25.30 -22.56 16.81
CA THR A 135 -25.44 -23.87 16.19
C THR A 135 -24.30 -24.24 15.25
N GLU A 136 -23.47 -23.29 14.81
CA GLU A 136 -22.31 -23.57 13.95
C GLU A 136 -21.14 -24.12 14.77
N SER A 137 -20.34 -25.04 14.24
CA SER A 137 -19.14 -25.47 14.95
C SER A 137 -17.99 -24.46 14.77
N ILE A 138 -17.11 -24.31 15.77
CA ILE A 138 -15.93 -23.44 15.64
C ILE A 138 -15.04 -23.86 14.46
N ALA A 139 -14.92 -25.17 14.20
CA ALA A 139 -14.17 -25.67 13.05
C ALA A 139 -14.76 -25.23 11.70
N GLU A 140 -16.09 -25.13 11.58
CA GLU A 140 -16.75 -24.61 10.38
C GLU A 140 -16.54 -23.10 10.24
N VAL A 141 -16.56 -22.37 11.37
CA VAL A 141 -16.28 -20.94 11.43
C VAL A 141 -14.84 -20.65 11.00
N GLU A 142 -13.86 -21.36 11.57
CA GLU A 142 -12.43 -21.31 11.21
C GLU A 142 -12.21 -21.61 9.73
N LYS A 143 -12.81 -22.69 9.22
CA LYS A 143 -12.68 -23.06 7.81
C LYS A 143 -13.28 -22.01 6.86
N THR A 144 -14.45 -21.47 7.22
CA THR A 144 -15.10 -20.42 6.42
C THR A 144 -14.25 -19.17 6.39
N PHE A 145 -13.54 -18.89 7.48
CA PHE A 145 -12.60 -17.79 7.59
C PHE A 145 -11.34 -18.00 6.74
N GLU A 146 -10.73 -19.18 6.79
CA GLU A 146 -9.58 -19.55 5.94
C GLU A 146 -9.87 -19.37 4.45
N THR A 147 -11.09 -19.70 4.01
CA THR A 147 -11.48 -19.56 2.59
C THR A 147 -12.10 -18.21 2.25
N CYS A 148 -12.21 -17.28 3.21
CA CYS A 148 -13.00 -16.05 3.07
C CYS A 148 -14.44 -16.29 2.56
N GLY A 149 -15.02 -17.44 2.91
CA GLY A 149 -16.31 -17.92 2.40
C GLY A 149 -17.52 -17.17 2.96
N PHE A 150 -17.33 -16.38 4.02
CA PHE A 150 -18.36 -15.53 4.61
C PHE A 150 -18.57 -14.22 3.84
N ALA A 151 -17.60 -13.81 3.01
CA ALA A 151 -17.63 -12.52 2.34
C ALA A 151 -18.74 -12.47 1.29
N ARG A 152 -19.70 -11.56 1.48
CA ARG A 152 -20.85 -11.36 0.58
C ARG A 152 -20.58 -10.25 -0.43
N THR A 153 -19.64 -9.38 -0.11
CA THR A 153 -19.20 -8.25 -0.95
C THR A 153 -17.71 -8.35 -1.22
N ASP A 154 -17.24 -7.68 -2.28
CA ASP A 154 -15.79 -7.61 -2.56
C ASP A 154 -15.03 -6.92 -1.42
N ARG A 155 -15.64 -5.96 -0.71
CA ARG A 155 -15.02 -5.29 0.44
C ARG A 155 -14.77 -6.24 1.61
N GLU A 156 -15.76 -7.04 1.99
CA GLU A 156 -15.60 -8.06 3.03
C GLU A 156 -14.54 -9.09 2.63
N ARG A 157 -14.46 -9.42 1.34
CA ARG A 157 -13.45 -10.35 0.82
C ARG A 157 -12.04 -9.75 0.92
N LEU A 158 -11.88 -8.48 0.54
CA LEU A 158 -10.61 -7.75 0.66
C LEU A 158 -10.16 -7.64 2.14
N ALA A 159 -11.08 -7.33 3.06
CA ALA A 159 -10.77 -7.28 4.50
C ALA A 159 -10.29 -8.64 5.04
N CYS A 160 -10.94 -9.73 4.61
CA CYS A 160 -10.50 -11.09 4.95
C CYS A 160 -9.09 -11.40 4.41
N PHE A 161 -8.79 -10.98 3.17
CA PHE A 161 -7.47 -11.15 2.60
C PHE A 161 -6.38 -10.40 3.37
N SER A 162 -6.67 -9.18 3.81
CA SER A 162 -5.73 -8.36 4.61
C SER A 162 -5.37 -9.08 5.90
N PHE A 163 -6.39 -9.65 6.54
CA PHE A 163 -6.15 -10.46 7.72
C PHE A 163 -5.22 -11.62 7.47
N ARG A 164 -5.57 -12.46 6.48
CA ARG A 164 -4.88 -13.73 6.27
C ARG A 164 -3.40 -13.49 6.02
N ILE A 165 -3.07 -12.42 5.29
CA ILE A 165 -1.69 -11.99 5.09
C ILE A 165 -1.04 -11.58 6.44
N SER A 166 -1.73 -10.79 7.25
CA SER A 166 -1.24 -10.31 8.55
C SER A 166 -1.09 -11.43 9.59
N ASP A 167 -1.95 -12.44 9.56
CA ASP A 167 -1.92 -13.60 10.43
C ASP A 167 -0.78 -14.55 10.05
N VAL A 168 -0.63 -14.84 8.75
CA VAL A 168 0.54 -15.59 8.25
C VAL A 168 1.85 -14.86 8.58
N LEU A 169 1.88 -13.53 8.52
CA LEU A 169 3.04 -12.75 8.97
C LEU A 169 3.33 -12.97 10.46
N ALA A 170 2.29 -12.99 11.30
CA ALA A 170 2.41 -13.18 12.74
C ALA A 170 2.90 -14.59 13.12
N ASP A 171 2.49 -15.61 12.37
CA ASP A 171 2.74 -17.00 12.74
C ASP A 171 3.95 -17.60 12.01
N GLN A 172 4.07 -17.29 10.71
CA GLN A 172 5.00 -17.94 9.78
C GLN A 172 6.05 -16.98 9.23
N GLY A 173 5.87 -15.67 9.41
CA GLY A 173 6.82 -14.62 9.03
C GLY A 173 6.64 -14.08 7.60
N LEU A 174 7.53 -13.15 7.23
CA LEU A 174 7.35 -12.31 6.04
C LEU A 174 7.33 -13.09 4.72
N ASP A 175 8.19 -14.11 4.58
CA ASP A 175 8.28 -14.86 3.31
C ASP A 175 7.00 -15.66 3.01
N ALA A 176 6.40 -16.25 4.05
CA ALA A 176 5.12 -16.96 3.98
C ALA A 176 3.95 -15.99 3.75
N ALA A 177 3.98 -14.80 4.36
CA ALA A 177 2.97 -13.77 4.13
C ALA A 177 2.96 -13.31 2.66
N TYR A 178 4.14 -13.21 2.04
CA TYR A 178 4.23 -12.98 0.60
C TYR A 178 3.71 -14.14 -0.24
N ASP A 179 3.97 -15.39 0.15
CA ASP A 179 3.40 -16.53 -0.56
C ASP A 179 1.85 -16.51 -0.51
N ALA A 180 1.27 -16.11 0.62
CA ALA A 180 -0.16 -15.89 0.75
C ALA A 180 -0.66 -14.74 -0.14
N LEU A 181 0.02 -13.59 -0.14
CA LEU A 181 -0.29 -12.44 -1.01
C LEU A 181 -0.22 -12.81 -2.50
N VAL A 182 0.79 -13.58 -2.90
CA VAL A 182 0.95 -14.07 -4.27
C VAL A 182 -0.14 -15.07 -4.63
N ALA A 183 -0.51 -15.99 -3.74
CA ALA A 183 -1.62 -16.92 -3.98
C ALA A 183 -2.93 -16.15 -4.24
N LEU A 184 -3.22 -15.14 -3.40
CA LEU A 184 -4.40 -14.29 -3.57
C LEU A 184 -4.40 -13.56 -4.91
N TYR A 185 -3.26 -13.01 -5.32
CA TYR A 185 -3.09 -12.39 -6.63
C TYR A 185 -3.39 -13.35 -7.79
N ARG A 186 -3.03 -14.62 -7.66
CA ARG A 186 -3.23 -15.64 -8.71
C ARG A 186 -4.68 -16.08 -8.83
N GLU A 187 -5.37 -16.17 -7.70
CA GLU A 187 -6.67 -16.83 -7.60
C GLU A 187 -7.84 -15.85 -7.70
N ASN A 188 -7.62 -14.55 -7.46
CA ASN A 188 -8.71 -13.58 -7.28
C ASN A 188 -8.53 -12.33 -8.15
N PRO A 189 -9.30 -12.18 -9.25
CA PRO A 189 -9.26 -10.98 -10.09
C PRO A 189 -9.57 -9.67 -9.35
N SER A 190 -10.43 -9.69 -8.31
CA SER A 190 -10.70 -8.49 -7.51
C SER A 190 -9.53 -8.09 -6.60
N PHE A 191 -8.61 -9.00 -6.30
CA PHE A 191 -7.41 -8.70 -5.51
C PHE A 191 -6.35 -7.99 -6.34
N THR A 192 -6.23 -8.28 -7.65
CA THR A 192 -5.14 -7.77 -8.48
C THR A 192 -5.12 -6.25 -8.55
N GLU A 193 -6.28 -5.59 -8.55
CA GLU A 193 -6.37 -4.12 -8.53
C GLU A 193 -5.91 -3.50 -7.20
N SER A 194 -6.01 -4.25 -6.09
CA SER A 194 -5.70 -3.78 -4.73
C SER A 194 -4.38 -4.33 -4.18
N CYS A 195 -3.66 -5.17 -4.94
CA CYS A 195 -2.39 -5.80 -4.56
C CYS A 195 -1.42 -4.81 -3.90
N HIS A 196 -1.27 -3.61 -4.49
CA HIS A 196 -0.39 -2.56 -3.98
C HIS A 196 -0.71 -2.20 -2.52
N THR A 197 -2.01 -2.02 -2.21
CA THR A 197 -2.47 -1.71 -0.86
C THR A 197 -2.17 -2.84 0.12
N PHE A 198 -2.33 -4.10 -0.28
CA PHE A 198 -1.96 -5.23 0.59
C PHE A 198 -0.46 -5.34 0.82
N ALA A 199 0.36 -5.08 -0.21
CA ALA A 199 1.81 -5.05 -0.03
C ALA A 199 2.24 -3.89 0.87
N HIS A 200 1.58 -2.74 0.75
CA HIS A 200 1.73 -1.59 1.65
C HIS A 200 1.45 -1.97 3.10
N ASP A 201 0.28 -2.52 3.38
CA ASP A 201 -0.13 -2.90 4.74
C ASP A 201 0.75 -4.01 5.31
N LEU A 202 1.20 -4.94 4.46
CA LEU A 202 2.20 -5.95 4.82
C LEU A 202 3.54 -5.31 5.20
N GLY A 203 3.99 -4.27 4.48
CA GLY A 203 5.19 -3.49 4.81
C GLY A 203 5.12 -2.84 6.18
N LEU A 204 4.02 -2.14 6.45
CA LEU A 204 3.77 -1.50 7.75
C LEU A 204 3.74 -2.52 8.88
N SER A 205 3.03 -3.64 8.67
CA SER A 205 2.94 -4.73 9.64
C SER A 205 4.30 -5.42 9.86
N ALA A 206 5.11 -5.56 8.80
CA ALA A 206 6.44 -6.14 8.88
C ALA A 206 7.40 -5.26 9.68
N TYR A 207 7.38 -3.94 9.47
CA TYR A 207 8.17 -3.02 10.28
C TYR A 207 7.81 -3.16 11.76
N ARG A 208 6.52 -3.13 12.10
CA ARG A 208 6.09 -3.21 13.49
C ARG A 208 6.43 -4.55 14.16
N ARG A 209 6.52 -5.63 13.39
CA ARG A 209 6.91 -6.95 13.88
C ARG A 209 8.43 -7.10 14.04
N PHE A 210 9.20 -6.67 13.05
CA PHE A 210 10.63 -6.99 12.97
C PHE A 210 11.55 -5.80 13.27
N GLY A 211 11.00 -4.60 13.36
CA GLY A 211 11.74 -3.34 13.35
C GLY A 211 12.72 -3.30 12.19
N GLU A 212 13.88 -2.69 12.42
CA GLU A 212 14.99 -2.62 11.46
C GLU A 212 15.55 -3.99 11.00
N ARG A 213 15.25 -5.08 11.70
CA ARG A 213 15.79 -6.43 11.45
C ARG A 213 14.86 -7.31 10.64
N VAL A 214 14.11 -6.71 9.72
CA VAL A 214 13.22 -7.40 8.81
C VAL A 214 13.97 -8.36 7.86
N PRO A 215 13.51 -9.61 7.67
CA PRO A 215 14.16 -10.58 6.79
C PRO A 215 13.76 -10.36 5.32
N LEU A 216 14.29 -9.31 4.68
CA LEU A 216 13.92 -8.94 3.31
C LEU A 216 14.37 -9.99 2.27
N THR A 217 13.47 -10.33 1.36
CA THR A 217 13.75 -11.09 0.12
C THR A 217 13.35 -10.26 -1.09
N THR A 218 13.64 -10.71 -2.31
CA THR A 218 13.18 -10.03 -3.53
C THR A 218 11.65 -10.00 -3.65
N LYS A 219 10.91 -10.78 -2.83
CA LYS A 219 9.45 -10.75 -2.79
C LYS A 219 8.88 -9.38 -2.36
N VAL A 220 9.69 -8.51 -1.77
CA VAL A 220 9.25 -7.15 -1.41
C VAL A 220 8.88 -6.28 -2.62
N GLY A 221 9.36 -6.64 -3.82
CA GLY A 221 8.99 -5.96 -5.06
C GLY A 221 7.64 -6.40 -5.66
N TYR A 222 6.94 -7.38 -5.06
CA TYR A 222 5.60 -7.75 -5.52
C TYR A 222 4.60 -6.61 -5.28
N CYS A 223 3.61 -6.54 -6.16
CA CYS A 223 2.59 -5.49 -6.15
C CYS A 223 3.18 -4.06 -6.27
N ASN A 224 4.16 -3.86 -7.16
CA ASN A 224 4.76 -2.55 -7.43
C ASN A 224 5.32 -1.90 -6.15
N ASP A 225 6.12 -2.67 -5.41
CA ASP A 225 6.93 -2.16 -4.30
C ASP A 225 6.17 -1.53 -3.14
N GLY A 226 4.85 -1.77 -3.06
CA GLY A 226 4.01 -1.21 -2.00
C GLY A 226 4.57 -1.44 -0.59
N PHE A 227 5.31 -2.54 -0.39
CA PHE A 227 6.02 -2.84 0.86
C PHE A 227 6.85 -1.69 1.41
N PHE A 228 7.69 -1.06 0.57
CA PHE A 228 8.60 -0.03 1.05
C PHE A 228 7.86 1.21 1.54
N HIS A 229 6.66 1.47 1.02
CA HIS A 229 5.84 2.61 1.42
C HIS A 229 5.38 2.42 2.87
N GLY A 230 4.61 1.36 3.14
CA GLY A 230 4.10 1.11 4.49
C GLY A 230 5.21 0.78 5.49
N TYR A 231 6.27 0.10 5.05
CA TYR A 231 7.43 -0.17 5.92
C TYR A 231 8.09 1.14 6.36
N MET A 232 8.26 2.11 5.45
CA MET A 232 8.84 3.42 5.78
C MET A 232 7.90 4.30 6.59
N GLU A 233 6.59 4.21 6.40
CA GLU A 233 5.64 4.87 7.30
C GLU A 233 5.84 4.41 8.75
N GLY A 234 5.91 3.09 8.97
CA GLY A 234 6.18 2.55 10.29
C GLY A 234 7.53 3.02 10.84
N PHE A 235 8.55 3.02 9.98
CA PHE A 235 9.91 3.44 10.34
C PHE A 235 9.96 4.90 10.79
N PHE A 236 9.43 5.83 10.00
CA PHE A 236 9.53 7.27 10.24
C PHE A 236 8.73 7.78 11.45
N ILE A 237 7.78 6.99 11.96
CA ILE A 237 7.08 7.33 13.21
C ILE A 237 8.01 7.21 14.43
N GLU A 238 8.93 6.25 14.41
CA GLU A 238 9.75 5.88 15.58
C GLU A 238 11.21 6.29 15.46
N HIS A 239 11.68 6.59 14.26
CA HIS A 239 13.07 6.84 13.95
C HIS A 239 13.30 8.21 13.31
N ASP A 240 14.53 8.68 13.44
CA ASP A 240 14.95 9.85 12.69
C ASP A 240 15.29 9.50 11.24
N SER A 241 15.48 10.57 10.49
CA SER A 241 15.62 10.49 9.05
C SER A 241 16.98 9.95 8.59
N GLN A 242 18.03 10.02 9.41
CA GLN A 242 19.33 9.42 9.10
C GLN A 242 19.26 7.89 9.22
N GLU A 243 18.54 7.37 10.20
CA GLU A 243 18.34 5.93 10.37
C GLU A 243 17.59 5.31 9.18
N ALA A 244 16.62 6.04 8.60
CA ALA A 244 15.90 5.61 7.41
C ALA A 244 16.81 5.55 6.18
N ARG A 245 17.69 6.55 6.00
CA ARG A 245 18.71 6.54 4.95
C ARG A 245 19.64 5.34 5.10
N ASP A 246 20.16 5.11 6.30
CA ASP A 246 21.05 3.99 6.58
C ASP A 246 20.36 2.64 6.30
N PHE A 247 19.06 2.54 6.56
CA PHE A 247 18.28 1.37 6.17
C PHE A 247 18.20 1.23 4.65
N CYS A 248 17.86 2.28 3.91
CA CYS A 248 17.76 2.21 2.45
C CYS A 248 19.12 1.95 1.77
N ASP A 249 20.23 2.39 2.36
CA ASP A 249 21.57 2.03 1.93
C ASP A 249 21.85 0.53 2.11
N ARG A 250 21.39 -0.06 3.23
CA ARG A 250 21.46 -1.52 3.43
C ARG A 250 20.58 -2.27 2.44
N VAL A 251 19.38 -1.77 2.14
CA VAL A 251 18.48 -2.34 1.12
C VAL A 251 19.17 -2.32 -0.25
N ARG A 252 19.73 -1.17 -0.64
CA ARG A 252 20.45 -1.02 -1.92
C ARG A 252 21.65 -1.96 -2.00
N ALA A 253 22.46 -2.04 -0.96
CA ALA A 253 23.61 -2.94 -0.91
C ALA A 253 23.19 -4.42 -0.96
N ARG A 254 22.14 -4.80 -0.21
CA ARG A 254 21.61 -6.17 -0.17
C ARG A 254 21.09 -6.61 -1.53
N PHE A 255 20.41 -5.71 -2.24
CA PHE A 255 19.71 -6.05 -3.47
C PHE A 255 20.43 -5.60 -4.75
N ALA A 256 21.60 -4.96 -4.67
CA ALA A 256 22.33 -4.41 -5.81
C ALA A 256 22.48 -5.39 -7.00
N ALA A 257 22.70 -6.68 -6.72
CA ALA A 257 22.91 -7.69 -7.76
C ALA A 257 21.63 -8.38 -8.26
N VAL A 258 20.51 -8.19 -7.57
CA VAL A 258 19.32 -9.06 -7.70
C VAL A 258 18.02 -8.28 -7.91
N TYR A 259 17.93 -7.10 -7.30
CA TYR A 259 16.79 -6.20 -7.35
C TYR A 259 17.24 -4.74 -7.11
N ALA A 260 18.01 -4.16 -8.06
CA ALA A 260 18.63 -2.85 -7.87
C ALA A 260 17.62 -1.68 -7.75
N TYR A 261 16.37 -1.87 -8.18
CA TYR A 261 15.28 -0.91 -7.96
C TYR A 261 14.78 -0.85 -6.51
N ALA A 262 15.12 -1.84 -5.67
CA ALA A 262 14.79 -1.83 -4.24
C ALA A 262 15.27 -0.56 -3.52
N GLY A 263 16.46 -0.07 -3.86
CA GLY A 263 17.01 1.17 -3.29
C GLY A 263 16.14 2.38 -3.61
N PRO A 264 15.96 2.72 -4.91
CA PRO A 264 15.06 3.79 -5.33
C PRO A 264 13.63 3.69 -4.79
N GLN A 265 13.09 2.48 -4.62
CA GLN A 265 11.76 2.27 -4.03
C GLN A 265 11.74 2.46 -2.52
N CYS A 266 12.82 2.12 -1.84
CA CYS A 266 13.04 2.47 -0.45
C CYS A 266 13.12 3.99 -0.27
N ASP A 267 13.86 4.69 -1.15
CA ASP A 267 13.95 6.15 -1.14
C ASP A 267 12.60 6.83 -1.46
N HIS A 268 11.78 6.23 -2.33
CA HIS A 268 10.39 6.63 -2.52
C HIS A 268 9.57 6.44 -1.24
N GLY A 269 9.72 5.30 -0.57
CA GLY A 269 9.13 5.03 0.74
C GLY A 269 9.50 6.08 1.79
N ILE A 270 10.75 6.59 1.79
CA ILE A 270 11.16 7.69 2.69
C ILE A 270 10.24 8.91 2.51
N GLY A 271 10.02 9.35 1.27
CA GLY A 271 9.12 10.46 0.98
C GLY A 271 7.69 10.21 1.45
N HIS A 272 7.23 8.96 1.31
CA HIS A 272 5.93 8.52 1.80
C HIS A 272 5.83 8.67 3.33
N GLY A 273 6.77 8.06 4.05
CA GLY A 273 6.80 8.09 5.52
C GLY A 273 6.94 9.49 6.09
N ILE A 274 7.71 10.38 5.46
CA ILE A 274 7.84 11.79 5.87
C ILE A 274 6.49 12.50 5.84
N VAL A 275 5.70 12.35 4.78
CA VAL A 275 4.41 13.05 4.67
C VAL A 275 3.41 12.51 5.68
N GLU A 276 3.33 11.18 5.85
CA GLU A 276 2.46 10.57 6.85
C GLU A 276 2.85 10.99 8.27
N TYR A 277 4.15 11.05 8.58
CA TYR A 277 4.66 11.60 9.84
C TYR A 277 4.21 13.06 10.05
N LEU A 278 4.36 13.92 9.05
CA LEU A 278 3.95 15.32 9.15
C LEU A 278 2.44 15.47 9.34
N LEU A 279 1.64 14.64 8.66
CA LEU A 279 0.20 14.61 8.84
C LEU A 279 -0.19 14.12 10.25
N HIS A 280 0.58 13.20 10.84
CA HIS A 280 0.30 12.72 12.19
C HIS A 280 0.74 13.71 13.28
N GLU A 281 1.98 14.20 13.22
CA GLU A 281 2.59 14.99 14.29
C GLU A 281 2.30 16.50 14.21
N LYS A 282 1.91 17.01 13.04
CA LYS A 282 1.65 18.44 12.81
C LYS A 282 0.23 18.67 12.26
N PRO A 283 -0.83 18.33 13.02
CA PRO A 283 -2.21 18.48 12.57
C PRO A 283 -2.58 19.94 12.22
N GLU A 284 -1.88 20.92 12.77
CA GLU A 284 -2.03 22.33 12.42
C GLU A 284 -1.67 22.64 10.95
N MET A 285 -0.89 21.78 10.29
CA MET A 285 -0.50 21.94 8.88
C MET A 285 -1.51 21.37 7.90
N TRP A 286 -2.57 20.69 8.36
CA TRP A 286 -3.53 19.99 7.46
C TRP A 286 -4.17 20.93 6.44
N ASP A 287 -4.36 22.20 6.80
CA ASP A 287 -4.96 23.19 5.91
C ASP A 287 -3.95 23.87 4.96
N ASP A 288 -2.66 23.55 5.04
CA ASP A 288 -1.59 24.10 4.21
C ASP A 288 -0.75 22.99 3.55
N ILE A 289 -1.35 22.34 2.54
CA ILE A 289 -0.70 21.30 1.74
C ILE A 289 0.61 21.76 1.07
N PRO A 290 0.70 22.98 0.50
CA PRO A 290 1.97 23.51 0.02
C PRO A 290 3.06 23.51 1.11
N GLN A 291 2.72 23.89 2.36
CA GLN A 291 3.66 23.84 3.47
C GLN A 291 4.08 22.40 3.81
N ILE A 292 3.15 21.44 3.85
CA ILE A 292 3.46 20.01 4.10
C ILE A 292 4.46 19.49 3.07
N ILE A 293 4.18 19.73 1.78
CA ILE A 293 5.09 19.32 0.71
C ILE A 293 6.45 20.01 0.82
N ASN A 294 6.48 21.32 1.09
CA ASN A 294 7.75 22.05 1.18
C ASN A 294 8.63 21.54 2.32
N GLU A 295 8.02 21.23 3.47
CA GLU A 295 8.71 20.60 4.60
C GLU A 295 9.20 19.19 4.23
N ALA A 296 8.33 18.36 3.62
CA ALA A 296 8.70 17.02 3.19
C ALA A 296 9.88 17.01 2.20
N LEU A 297 9.86 17.91 1.21
CA LEU A 297 10.94 18.06 0.23
C LEU A 297 12.23 18.59 0.84
N SER A 298 12.14 19.48 1.83
CA SER A 298 13.29 19.93 2.62
C SER A 298 13.96 18.75 3.32
N ILE A 299 13.15 17.87 3.93
CA ILE A 299 13.64 16.65 4.56
C ILE A 299 14.25 15.72 3.49
N CYS A 300 13.56 15.43 2.39
CA CYS A 300 14.13 14.65 1.28
C CYS A 300 15.51 15.16 0.84
N HIS A 301 15.68 16.49 0.72
CA HIS A 301 16.95 17.08 0.28
C HIS A 301 18.14 16.78 1.19
N VAL A 302 17.88 16.57 2.48
CA VAL A 302 18.92 16.24 3.47
C VAL A 302 19.15 14.73 3.56
N GLN A 303 18.13 13.93 3.25
CA GLN A 303 18.04 12.53 3.68
C GLN A 303 18.30 11.52 2.59
N VAL A 304 18.25 11.93 1.32
CA VAL A 304 18.62 11.06 0.21
C VAL A 304 19.70 11.69 -0.65
N ASP A 305 20.51 10.84 -1.28
CA ASP A 305 21.51 11.29 -2.24
C ASP A 305 20.86 12.02 -3.42
N GLU A 306 21.61 12.92 -4.06
CA GLU A 306 21.13 13.73 -5.20
C GLU A 306 20.47 12.88 -6.30
N GLY A 307 21.02 11.68 -6.56
CA GLY A 307 20.47 10.75 -7.55
C GLY A 307 19.11 10.12 -7.19
N ASN A 308 18.69 10.21 -5.92
CA ASN A 308 17.46 9.61 -5.40
C ASN A 308 16.41 10.65 -4.98
N LEU A 309 16.71 11.94 -5.17
CA LEU A 309 15.79 13.04 -4.84
C LEU A 309 14.44 12.92 -5.54
N ASP A 310 14.42 12.53 -6.83
CA ASP A 310 13.18 12.33 -7.59
C ASP A 310 12.32 11.22 -6.96
N SER A 311 12.94 10.13 -6.51
CA SER A 311 12.25 9.03 -5.82
C SER A 311 11.60 9.52 -4.53
N CYS A 312 12.35 10.18 -3.64
CA CYS A 312 11.80 10.71 -2.39
C CYS A 312 10.69 11.74 -2.65
N ALA A 313 10.90 12.69 -3.57
CA ALA A 313 9.85 13.63 -3.95
C ALA A 313 8.59 12.94 -4.45
N SER A 314 8.73 11.95 -5.36
CA SER A 314 7.58 11.22 -5.88
C SER A 314 6.79 10.50 -4.77
N GLY A 315 7.45 9.96 -3.74
CA GLY A 315 6.79 9.37 -2.57
C GLY A 315 5.99 10.39 -1.78
N ALA A 316 6.57 11.57 -1.53
CA ALA A 316 5.87 12.65 -0.83
C ALA A 316 4.62 13.11 -1.60
N TYR A 317 4.74 13.29 -2.92
CA TYR A 317 3.59 13.66 -3.76
C TYR A 317 2.55 12.54 -3.90
N SER A 318 2.95 11.27 -3.83
CA SER A 318 1.99 10.15 -3.90
C SER A 318 1.04 10.14 -2.71
N VAL A 319 1.54 10.43 -1.51
CA VAL A 319 0.72 10.54 -0.30
C VAL A 319 -0.28 11.69 -0.43
N ILE A 320 0.20 12.90 -0.72
CA ILE A 320 -0.68 14.07 -0.86
C ILE A 320 -1.73 13.86 -1.93
N GLY A 321 -1.32 13.31 -3.07
CA GLY A 321 -2.27 13.01 -4.11
C GLY A 321 -3.36 12.03 -3.64
N ASN A 322 -3.03 11.02 -2.83
CA ASN A 322 -3.98 10.04 -2.30
C ASN A 322 -4.94 10.70 -1.34
N TRP A 323 -4.41 11.53 -0.44
CA TRP A 323 -5.19 12.29 0.51
C TRP A 323 -6.21 13.22 -0.19
N LEU A 324 -5.80 13.90 -1.26
CA LEU A 324 -6.68 14.74 -2.08
C LEU A 324 -7.81 13.97 -2.80
N ASN A 325 -7.80 12.64 -2.83
CA ASN A 325 -8.95 11.88 -3.36
C ASN A 325 -10.13 11.85 -2.39
N PHE A 326 -9.90 12.08 -1.10
CA PHE A 326 -10.91 11.96 -0.05
C PHE A 326 -11.28 13.30 0.61
N ARG A 327 -10.65 14.40 0.18
CA ARG A 327 -10.81 15.75 0.75
C ARG A 327 -11.23 16.75 -0.34
N PRO A 328 -12.51 16.74 -0.76
CA PRO A 328 -13.00 17.61 -1.83
C PRO A 328 -12.82 19.11 -1.53
N GLU A 329 -12.71 19.49 -0.26
CA GLU A 329 -12.44 20.86 0.19
C GLU A 329 -11.09 21.42 -0.29
N TYR A 330 -10.11 20.57 -0.60
CA TYR A 330 -8.82 20.98 -1.17
C TYR A 330 -8.77 20.83 -2.70
N GLY A 331 -9.93 20.71 -3.35
CA GLY A 331 -10.05 20.56 -4.80
C GLY A 331 -9.39 21.68 -5.60
N ASP A 332 -9.22 22.87 -5.01
CA ASP A 332 -8.58 24.03 -5.63
C ASP A 332 -7.05 23.87 -5.82
N LEU A 333 -6.41 22.97 -5.06
CA LEU A 333 -4.98 22.69 -5.16
C LEU A 333 -4.63 21.78 -6.35
N VAL A 334 -5.61 21.03 -6.85
CA VAL A 334 -5.50 20.15 -8.03
C VAL A 334 -6.86 20.10 -8.72
N THR A 335 -7.06 21.05 -9.63
CA THR A 335 -8.35 21.24 -10.29
C THR A 335 -8.42 20.55 -11.64
N ALA A 336 -9.64 20.39 -12.16
CA ALA A 336 -9.87 20.05 -13.55
C ALA A 336 -9.43 21.17 -14.53
N GLN A 337 -8.95 22.32 -14.03
CA GLN A 337 -8.39 23.40 -14.85
C GLN A 337 -6.86 23.36 -14.88
N ASP A 338 -6.22 22.93 -13.80
CA ASP A 338 -4.77 22.81 -13.71
C ASP A 338 -4.36 21.66 -12.77
N PRO A 339 -4.19 20.43 -13.29
CA PRO A 339 -3.85 19.26 -12.49
C PRO A 339 -2.41 19.30 -11.95
N TYR A 340 -1.60 20.29 -12.36
CA TYR A 340 -0.20 20.45 -11.96
C TYR A 340 0.03 21.74 -11.14
N ALA A 341 -1.04 22.38 -10.65
CA ALA A 341 -0.93 23.60 -9.86
C ALA A 341 0.01 23.44 -8.66
N LEU A 342 -0.13 22.35 -7.89
CA LEU A 342 0.76 22.04 -6.77
C LEU A 342 2.24 21.92 -7.18
N CYS A 343 2.52 21.35 -8.36
CA CYS A 343 3.89 21.22 -8.89
C CYS A 343 4.55 22.58 -9.21
N LYS A 344 3.76 23.65 -9.33
CA LYS A 344 4.22 25.03 -9.56
C LYS A 344 4.47 25.79 -8.26
N MET A 345 3.93 25.31 -7.15
CA MET A 345 3.96 26.00 -5.86
C MET A 345 5.20 25.68 -5.02
N THR A 346 5.98 24.66 -5.41
CA THR A 346 7.17 24.24 -4.67
C THR A 346 8.43 24.97 -5.16
N PRO A 347 9.33 25.41 -4.26
CA PRO A 347 10.56 26.11 -4.65
C PRO A 347 11.64 25.17 -5.23
N TYR A 348 11.44 23.87 -5.13
CA TYR A 348 12.41 22.85 -5.50
C TYR A 348 12.21 22.38 -6.94
N ALA A 349 12.94 22.94 -7.89
CA ALA A 349 12.85 22.55 -9.31
C ALA A 349 13.13 21.04 -9.54
N TRP A 350 13.98 20.44 -8.70
CA TRP A 350 14.33 19.01 -8.78
C TRP A 350 13.16 18.08 -8.45
N SER A 351 12.13 18.53 -7.72
CA SER A 351 10.99 17.70 -7.32
C SER A 351 9.87 17.65 -8.37
N GLN A 352 9.95 18.52 -9.39
CA GLN A 352 8.86 18.71 -10.35
C GLN A 352 8.60 17.46 -11.20
N GLU A 353 9.64 16.71 -11.60
CA GLU A 353 9.51 15.46 -12.36
C GLU A 353 8.73 14.38 -11.59
N GLY A 354 8.98 14.26 -10.28
CA GLY A 354 8.25 13.38 -9.37
C GLY A 354 6.81 13.84 -9.15
N CYS A 355 6.59 15.15 -9.00
CA CYS A 355 5.24 15.72 -8.91
C CYS A 355 4.42 15.42 -10.17
N ILE A 356 4.97 15.74 -11.34
CA ILE A 356 4.31 15.49 -12.63
C ILE A 356 4.00 14.01 -12.79
N TRP A 357 4.95 13.14 -12.45
CA TRP A 357 4.74 11.69 -12.50
C TRP A 357 3.53 11.26 -11.69
N GLU A 358 3.41 11.65 -10.42
CA GLU A 358 2.31 11.23 -9.55
C GLU A 358 0.96 11.88 -9.89
N PHE A 359 0.96 13.17 -10.25
CA PHE A 359 -0.28 13.88 -10.56
C PHE A 359 -0.86 13.51 -11.92
N SER A 360 -0.03 13.12 -12.90
CA SER A 360 -0.52 12.59 -14.17
C SER A 360 -1.41 11.35 -13.96
N LYS A 361 -0.99 10.39 -13.12
CA LYS A 361 -1.76 9.15 -12.84
C LYS A 361 -3.18 9.43 -12.34
N ARG A 362 -3.38 10.58 -11.71
CA ARG A 362 -4.64 10.97 -11.08
C ARG A 362 -5.61 11.67 -12.02
N ILE A 363 -5.15 12.17 -13.16
CA ILE A 363 -5.98 12.99 -14.06
C ILE A 363 -7.25 12.27 -14.48
N ARG A 364 -7.20 10.95 -14.59
CA ARG A 364 -8.37 10.11 -14.89
C ARG A 364 -9.57 10.38 -13.98
N LYS A 365 -9.35 10.75 -12.70
CA LYS A 365 -10.43 10.98 -11.74
C LYS A 365 -11.35 12.15 -12.10
N PHE A 366 -10.86 13.08 -12.92
CA PHE A 366 -11.63 14.24 -13.38
C PHE A 366 -12.58 13.92 -14.54
N PHE A 367 -12.56 12.69 -15.04
CA PHE A 367 -13.34 12.26 -16.20
C PHE A 367 -14.37 11.19 -15.80
N PRO A 368 -15.57 11.22 -16.39
CA PRO A 368 -16.53 10.14 -16.22
C PRO A 368 -15.95 8.84 -16.79
N LYS A 369 -16.22 7.71 -16.11
CA LYS A 369 -15.79 6.40 -16.59
C LYS A 369 -16.42 6.10 -17.95
N SER A 370 -15.60 5.65 -18.89
CA SER A 370 -16.04 5.15 -20.20
C SER A 370 -16.08 3.61 -20.20
N PRO A 371 -17.07 2.98 -20.87
CA PRO A 371 -17.10 1.53 -21.05
C PRO A 371 -16.04 1.04 -22.06
N ASP A 372 -15.52 1.90 -22.94
CA ASP A 372 -14.33 1.62 -23.77
C ASP A 372 -13.07 1.93 -22.93
N PRO A 373 -12.28 0.92 -22.55
CA PRO A 373 -11.08 1.07 -21.72
C PRO A 373 -10.01 2.01 -22.30
N VAL A 374 -9.88 2.06 -23.63
CA VAL A 374 -8.89 2.90 -24.31
C VAL A 374 -9.40 4.34 -24.32
N ALA A 375 -10.65 4.56 -24.72
CA ALA A 375 -11.25 5.89 -24.70
C ALA A 375 -11.27 6.52 -23.30
N ASP A 376 -11.43 5.67 -22.28
CA ASP A 376 -11.39 6.03 -20.87
C ASP A 376 -10.04 6.69 -20.49
N PHE A 377 -8.92 6.35 -21.15
CA PHE A 377 -7.62 7.04 -20.97
C PHE A 377 -7.34 8.16 -21.98
N VAL A 378 -7.83 8.08 -23.22
CA VAL A 378 -7.47 9.04 -24.28
C VAL A 378 -7.83 10.48 -23.93
N ALA A 379 -9.04 10.74 -23.43
CA ALA A 379 -9.47 12.09 -23.06
C ALA A 379 -8.65 12.68 -21.89
N PRO A 380 -8.45 11.95 -20.77
CA PRO A 380 -7.50 12.34 -19.71
C PRO A 380 -6.11 12.70 -20.22
N ILE A 381 -5.53 11.90 -21.13
CA ILE A 381 -4.16 12.15 -21.61
C ILE A 381 -4.10 13.41 -22.47
N ARG A 382 -5.08 13.64 -23.34
CA ARG A 382 -5.15 14.89 -24.13
C ARG A 382 -5.25 16.12 -23.24
N PHE A 383 -6.04 16.05 -22.17
CA PHE A 383 -6.09 17.09 -21.16
C PHE A 383 -4.75 17.27 -20.44
N ALA A 384 -4.08 16.18 -20.06
CA ALA A 384 -2.76 16.20 -19.44
C ALA A 384 -1.71 16.88 -20.34
N ILE A 385 -1.73 16.62 -21.65
CA ILE A 385 -0.87 17.27 -22.64
C ILE A 385 -1.16 18.78 -22.69
N GLN A 386 -2.43 19.18 -22.74
CA GLN A 386 -2.79 20.60 -22.76
C GLN A 386 -2.35 21.34 -21.49
N ALA A 387 -2.54 20.72 -20.32
CA ALA A 387 -2.05 21.26 -19.06
C ALA A 387 -0.51 21.27 -18.98
N GLY A 388 0.17 20.28 -19.57
CA GLY A 388 1.62 20.23 -19.65
C GLY A 388 2.22 21.28 -20.58
N LEU A 389 1.56 21.58 -21.70
CA LEU A 389 2.00 22.63 -22.64
C LEU A 389 2.01 24.02 -21.98
N SER A 390 1.06 24.29 -21.09
CA SER A 390 1.00 25.56 -20.36
C SER A 390 2.01 25.64 -19.21
N PHE A 391 2.65 24.53 -18.83
CA PHE A 391 3.63 24.46 -17.76
C PHE A 391 5.06 24.36 -18.32
N GLU A 392 5.90 25.35 -18.00
CA GLU A 392 7.30 25.43 -18.46
C GLU A 392 7.48 25.19 -19.98
N ASN A 393 6.53 25.71 -20.79
CA ASN A 393 6.54 25.56 -22.25
C ASN A 393 6.61 24.10 -22.73
N GLY A 394 5.95 23.17 -22.03
CA GLY A 394 5.87 21.77 -22.45
C GLY A 394 7.10 20.93 -22.11
N LYS A 395 8.01 21.42 -21.27
CA LYS A 395 9.21 20.69 -20.81
C LYS A 395 8.91 19.28 -20.31
N TYR A 396 7.78 19.08 -19.62
CA TYR A 396 7.43 17.82 -18.96
C TYR A 396 6.53 16.89 -19.79
N LEU A 397 6.26 17.21 -21.06
CA LEU A 397 5.32 16.42 -21.87
C LEU A 397 5.72 14.95 -22.00
N GLU A 398 7.01 14.65 -22.15
CA GLU A 398 7.46 13.27 -22.21
C GLU A 398 7.22 12.52 -20.89
N ARG A 399 7.49 13.16 -19.74
CA ARG A 399 7.24 12.58 -18.41
C ARG A 399 5.75 12.30 -18.19
N ILE A 400 4.89 13.22 -18.60
CA ILE A 400 3.43 13.06 -18.57
C ILE A 400 3.02 11.83 -19.38
N MET A 401 3.50 11.71 -20.62
CA MET A 401 3.17 10.57 -21.49
C MET A 401 3.66 9.24 -20.93
N ARG A 402 4.88 9.22 -20.37
CA ARG A 402 5.43 8.03 -19.70
C ARG A 402 4.57 7.62 -18.49
N SER A 403 4.19 8.57 -17.63
CA SER A 403 3.34 8.29 -16.46
C SER A 403 1.96 7.75 -16.85
N MET A 404 1.33 8.34 -17.86
CA MET A 404 0.02 7.90 -18.32
C MET A 404 0.08 6.52 -18.99
N GLY A 405 1.08 6.26 -19.84
CA GLY A 405 1.30 4.94 -20.45
C GLY A 405 1.60 3.86 -19.42
N HIS A 406 2.39 4.19 -18.39
CA HIS A 406 2.67 3.31 -17.26
C HIS A 406 1.38 2.94 -16.52
N THR A 407 0.58 3.94 -16.13
CA THR A 407 -0.68 3.72 -15.42
C THR A 407 -1.66 2.87 -16.21
N PHE A 408 -1.77 3.10 -17.52
CA PHE A 408 -2.64 2.34 -18.41
C PHE A 408 -2.23 0.87 -18.48
N SER A 409 -0.98 0.60 -18.85
CA SER A 409 -0.48 -0.76 -19.00
C SER A 409 -0.42 -1.53 -17.68
N TYR A 410 -0.17 -0.86 -16.56
CA TYR A 410 -0.26 -1.45 -15.23
C TYR A 410 -1.66 -2.01 -14.94
N ARG A 411 -2.71 -1.23 -15.28
CA ARG A 411 -4.12 -1.65 -15.11
C ARG A 411 -4.52 -2.78 -16.07
N TYR A 412 -3.93 -2.80 -17.27
CA TYR A 412 -4.25 -3.75 -18.34
C TYR A 412 -3.08 -4.69 -18.65
N VAL A 413 -2.37 -5.12 -17.61
CA VAL A 413 -1.09 -5.87 -17.75
C VAL A 413 -1.23 -7.21 -18.47
N LEU A 414 -2.44 -7.76 -18.54
CA LEU A 414 -2.74 -9.03 -19.20
C LEU A 414 -3.28 -8.86 -20.63
N GLU A 415 -3.46 -7.63 -21.11
CA GLU A 415 -3.98 -7.36 -22.45
C GLU A 415 -2.90 -7.48 -23.53
N GLU A 416 -3.34 -7.71 -24.76
CA GLU A 416 -2.46 -7.90 -25.91
C GLU A 416 -1.70 -6.62 -26.30
N PRO A 417 -0.46 -6.70 -26.82
CA PRO A 417 0.35 -5.53 -27.19
C PRO A 417 -0.34 -4.55 -28.15
N ALA A 418 -1.17 -5.05 -29.08
CA ALA A 418 -1.90 -4.21 -30.02
C ALA A 418 -2.94 -3.31 -29.32
N PHE A 419 -3.65 -3.85 -28.32
CA PHE A 419 -4.57 -3.09 -27.50
C PHE A 419 -3.84 -1.99 -26.72
N LEU A 420 -2.68 -2.34 -26.15
CA LEU A 420 -1.89 -1.39 -25.38
C LEU A 420 -1.37 -0.24 -26.26
N ALA A 421 -0.78 -0.57 -27.41
CA ALA A 421 -0.23 0.42 -28.34
C ALA A 421 -1.31 1.34 -28.95
N ASP A 422 -2.53 0.82 -29.18
CA ASP A 422 -3.65 1.58 -29.75
C ASP A 422 -3.99 2.84 -28.92
N MET A 423 -3.87 2.77 -27.59
CA MET A 423 -4.05 3.95 -26.73
C MET A 423 -3.08 5.07 -27.12
N CYS A 424 -1.79 4.77 -27.30
CA CYS A 424 -0.80 5.78 -27.68
C CYS A 424 -1.08 6.37 -29.07
N ARG A 425 -1.59 5.56 -30.02
CA ARG A 425 -1.96 6.04 -31.37
C ARG A 425 -3.14 6.99 -31.35
N ARG A 426 -4.14 6.73 -30.50
CA ARG A 426 -5.34 7.57 -30.38
C ARG A 426 -5.09 8.88 -29.66
N VAL A 427 -4.08 8.94 -28.79
CA VAL A 427 -3.80 10.14 -27.99
C VAL A 427 -3.23 11.29 -28.83
N SER A 428 -2.18 11.03 -29.59
CA SER A 428 -1.44 12.05 -30.35
C SER A 428 -0.83 11.45 -31.62
N GLU A 429 -0.70 12.25 -32.67
CA GLU A 429 0.04 11.90 -33.90
C GLU A 429 1.54 12.28 -33.81
N GLU A 430 1.93 13.04 -32.79
CA GLU A 430 3.32 13.48 -32.59
C GLU A 430 4.23 12.30 -32.20
N PRO A 431 5.26 11.97 -33.00
CA PRO A 431 6.10 10.78 -32.76
C PRO A 431 6.77 10.75 -31.40
N GLN A 432 7.21 11.91 -30.89
CA GLN A 432 7.87 11.99 -29.57
C GLN A 432 6.91 11.66 -28.42
N LEU A 433 5.65 12.12 -28.50
CA LEU A 433 4.64 11.83 -27.48
C LEU A 433 4.20 10.36 -27.55
N GLN A 434 4.04 9.82 -28.76
CA GLN A 434 3.77 8.39 -28.95
C GLN A 434 4.90 7.53 -28.36
N GLN A 435 6.15 7.89 -28.63
CA GLN A 435 7.31 7.19 -28.09
C GLN A 435 7.36 7.25 -26.55
N GLY A 436 7.14 8.42 -25.95
CA GLY A 436 7.06 8.55 -24.49
C GLY A 436 5.95 7.68 -23.88
N CYS A 437 4.79 7.62 -24.55
CA CYS A 437 3.67 6.77 -24.15
C CYS A 437 3.99 5.27 -24.23
N LEU A 438 4.60 4.82 -25.32
CA LEU A 438 5.00 3.41 -25.50
C LEU A 438 6.09 3.00 -24.50
N ILE A 439 7.04 3.89 -24.17
CA ILE A 439 8.02 3.67 -23.10
C ILE A 439 7.31 3.57 -21.74
N GLY A 440 6.29 4.40 -21.50
CA GLY A 440 5.42 4.26 -20.33
C GLY A 440 4.74 2.90 -20.27
N ILE A 441 4.16 2.42 -21.38
CA ILE A 441 3.55 1.09 -21.45
C ILE A 441 4.56 0.00 -21.11
N MET A 442 5.75 0.07 -21.69
CA MET A 442 6.84 -0.88 -21.39
C MET A 442 7.15 -0.90 -19.89
N SER A 443 7.31 0.26 -19.24
CA SER A 443 7.63 0.31 -17.82
C SER A 443 6.48 -0.14 -16.92
N GLY A 444 5.22 0.09 -17.32
CA GLY A 444 4.07 -0.41 -16.58
C GLY A 444 3.84 -1.92 -16.75
N LEU A 445 4.18 -2.50 -17.91
CA LEU A 445 4.22 -3.96 -18.09
C LEU A 445 5.34 -4.64 -17.30
N PHE A 446 6.45 -3.93 -17.15
CA PHE A 446 7.59 -4.32 -16.35
C PHE A 446 7.24 -4.35 -14.86
N ALA A 447 6.61 -3.28 -14.36
CA ALA A 447 6.27 -3.12 -12.95
C ALA A 447 4.98 -3.83 -12.52
N GLY A 448 3.98 -3.86 -13.41
CA GLY A 448 2.70 -4.51 -13.17
C GLY A 448 2.79 -6.01 -13.34
N GLY A 449 1.83 -6.75 -12.78
CA GLY A 449 1.79 -8.20 -12.87
C GLY A 449 2.67 -8.89 -11.82
N ARG A 450 3.03 -10.16 -12.08
CA ARG A 450 4.02 -10.87 -11.26
C ARG A 450 5.44 -10.38 -11.57
N PRO A 451 6.26 -9.97 -10.58
CA PRO A 451 7.62 -9.48 -10.79
C PRO A 451 8.51 -10.44 -11.56
N GLU A 452 8.36 -11.76 -11.35
CA GLU A 452 9.18 -12.77 -12.04
C GLU A 452 9.01 -12.78 -13.56
N ASN A 453 7.94 -12.18 -14.09
CA ASN A 453 7.62 -12.13 -15.52
C ASN A 453 7.64 -10.70 -16.09
N GLY A 454 7.97 -9.70 -15.27
CA GLY A 454 7.99 -8.29 -15.69
C GLY A 454 8.92 -8.04 -16.88
N PRO A 455 10.19 -8.47 -16.82
CA PRO A 455 11.14 -8.35 -17.93
C PRO A 455 10.63 -9.00 -19.23
N GLU A 456 10.08 -10.21 -19.15
CA GLU A 456 9.58 -10.97 -20.30
C GLU A 456 8.36 -10.30 -20.93
N ARG A 457 7.41 -9.81 -20.11
CA ARG A 457 6.24 -9.05 -20.62
C ARG A 457 6.67 -7.80 -21.35
N ALA A 458 7.55 -7.01 -20.73
CA ALA A 458 8.05 -5.78 -21.32
C ALA A 458 8.82 -6.07 -22.62
N ALA A 459 9.63 -7.14 -22.66
CA ALA A 459 10.36 -7.55 -23.85
C ALA A 459 9.41 -8.02 -24.96
N ALA A 460 8.40 -8.82 -24.63
CA ALA A 460 7.38 -9.27 -25.57
C ALA A 460 6.63 -8.08 -26.22
N PHE A 461 6.32 -7.05 -25.43
CA PHE A 461 5.75 -5.81 -25.96
C PHE A 461 6.73 -5.10 -26.90
N CYS A 462 8.00 -4.93 -26.51
CA CYS A 462 9.01 -4.24 -27.32
C CYS A 462 9.33 -4.94 -28.66
N VAL A 463 9.06 -6.24 -28.80
CA VAL A 463 9.27 -6.96 -30.07
C VAL A 463 7.98 -7.15 -30.89
N SER A 464 6.83 -6.78 -30.33
CA SER A 464 5.53 -6.98 -30.95
C SER A 464 5.41 -6.26 -32.30
N GLU A 465 4.69 -6.90 -33.24
CA GLU A 465 4.32 -6.31 -34.53
C GLU A 465 3.37 -5.10 -34.41
N ALA A 466 2.82 -4.85 -33.21
CA ALA A 466 2.06 -3.64 -32.92
C ALA A 466 2.93 -2.36 -32.93
N LEU A 467 4.25 -2.50 -32.84
CA LEU A 467 5.22 -1.41 -32.83
C LEU A 467 5.97 -1.34 -34.17
N GLY A 468 6.22 -0.12 -34.65
CA GLY A 468 7.09 0.13 -35.80
C GLY A 468 8.56 -0.10 -35.46
N ASP A 469 9.41 -0.23 -36.47
CA ASP A 469 10.83 -0.61 -36.29
C ASP A 469 11.63 0.34 -35.39
N SER A 470 11.41 1.65 -35.52
CA SER A 470 12.04 2.66 -34.66
C SER A 470 11.58 2.55 -33.19
N GLU A 471 10.32 2.22 -32.98
CA GLU A 471 9.72 2.09 -31.65
C GLU A 471 10.19 0.81 -30.97
N ARG A 472 10.25 -0.31 -31.71
CA ARG A 472 10.83 -1.57 -31.24
C ARG A 472 12.27 -1.37 -30.79
N THR A 473 13.07 -0.70 -31.62
CA THR A 473 14.48 -0.39 -31.31
C THR A 473 14.62 0.47 -30.06
N THR A 474 13.81 1.54 -29.96
CA THR A 474 13.84 2.43 -28.79
C THR A 474 13.36 1.72 -27.53
N CYS A 475 12.21 1.03 -27.61
CA CYS A 475 11.63 0.27 -26.49
C CYS A 475 12.63 -0.74 -25.96
N ALA A 476 13.27 -1.50 -26.85
CA ALA A 476 14.27 -2.48 -26.47
C ALA A 476 15.49 -1.86 -25.79
N ARG A 477 16.04 -0.75 -26.32
CA ARG A 477 17.16 -0.04 -25.69
C ARG A 477 16.79 0.45 -24.28
N VAL A 478 15.64 1.09 -24.13
CA VAL A 478 15.19 1.58 -22.82
C VAL A 478 14.91 0.42 -21.87
N LEU A 479 14.34 -0.70 -22.33
CA LEU A 479 14.14 -1.88 -21.49
C LEU A 479 15.47 -2.48 -21.03
N LEU A 480 16.50 -2.53 -21.88
CA LEU A 480 17.83 -2.98 -21.48
C LEU A 480 18.43 -2.11 -20.37
N GLU A 481 18.24 -0.79 -20.43
CA GLU A 481 18.62 0.13 -19.35
C GLU A 481 17.84 -0.16 -18.06
N TYR A 482 16.52 -0.41 -18.15
CA TYR A 482 15.68 -0.77 -17.00
C TYR A 482 16.13 -2.09 -16.37
N VAL A 483 16.26 -3.15 -17.16
CA VAL A 483 16.59 -4.50 -16.65
C VAL A 483 17.99 -4.51 -16.04
N ARG A 484 18.95 -3.79 -16.64
CA ARG A 484 20.29 -3.58 -16.06
C ARG A 484 20.21 -2.98 -14.66
N ASN A 485 19.25 -2.08 -14.43
CA ASN A 485 19.10 -1.34 -13.17
C ASN A 485 18.11 -1.97 -12.19
N SER A 486 17.40 -3.04 -12.56
CA SER A 486 16.25 -3.52 -11.79
C SER A 486 16.25 -5.01 -11.46
N PHE A 487 16.81 -5.92 -12.27
CA PHE A 487 16.72 -7.37 -12.00
C PHE A 487 18.04 -8.13 -12.18
N HIS A 488 18.09 -9.35 -11.62
CA HIS A 488 19.13 -10.37 -11.82
C HIS A 488 19.58 -10.56 -13.28
N SER A 489 20.71 -11.25 -13.45
CA SER A 489 21.16 -11.79 -14.73
C SER A 489 20.16 -12.70 -15.44
N ASP A 490 19.17 -13.30 -14.74
CA ASP A 490 18.11 -14.11 -15.36
C ASP A 490 17.10 -13.28 -16.15
N GLY A 491 16.64 -12.14 -15.61
CA GLY A 491 15.76 -11.21 -16.34
C GLY A 491 16.50 -10.60 -17.53
N MET A 492 17.79 -10.30 -17.37
CA MET A 492 18.62 -9.87 -18.50
C MET A 492 18.77 -10.97 -19.56
N ARG A 493 19.04 -12.21 -19.14
CA ARG A 493 19.10 -13.39 -20.04
C ARG A 493 17.80 -13.59 -20.79
N SER A 494 16.65 -13.48 -20.13
CA SER A 494 15.35 -13.70 -20.75
C SER A 494 15.01 -12.60 -21.75
N VAL A 495 15.23 -11.34 -21.40
CA VAL A 495 15.06 -10.18 -22.30
C VAL A 495 15.97 -10.32 -23.53
N CYS A 496 17.26 -10.59 -23.31
CA CYS A 496 18.22 -10.74 -24.40
C CYS A 496 17.94 -11.95 -25.29
N ARG A 497 17.41 -13.04 -24.74
CA ARG A 497 16.94 -14.18 -25.53
C ARG A 497 15.77 -13.78 -26.42
N ILE A 498 14.75 -13.12 -25.86
CA ILE A 498 13.57 -12.66 -26.63
C ILE A 498 14.01 -11.70 -27.74
N PHE A 499 14.92 -10.77 -27.44
CA PHE A 499 15.46 -9.84 -28.43
C PHE A 499 16.27 -10.54 -29.50
N GLY A 500 17.14 -11.49 -29.17
CA GLY A 500 17.89 -12.25 -30.18
C GLY A 500 17.00 -13.10 -31.09
N GLU A 501 15.87 -13.59 -30.58
CA GLU A 501 14.89 -14.37 -31.35
C GLU A 501 14.08 -13.50 -32.34
N HIS A 502 13.82 -12.23 -32.00
CA HIS A 502 12.81 -11.41 -32.70
C HIS A 502 13.36 -10.09 -33.29
N LEU A 503 14.46 -9.57 -32.78
CA LEU A 503 15.10 -8.34 -33.24
C LEU A 503 16.38 -8.68 -34.00
N GLY A 504 16.37 -8.49 -35.32
CA GLY A 504 17.57 -8.58 -36.16
C GLY A 504 18.56 -7.41 -35.99
N ASN A 505 18.52 -6.69 -34.87
CA ASN A 505 19.28 -5.47 -34.64
C ASN A 505 20.63 -5.79 -33.97
N LYS A 506 21.73 -5.57 -34.71
CA LYS A 506 23.09 -5.86 -34.24
C LYS A 506 23.49 -5.07 -32.99
N ALA A 507 23.06 -3.82 -32.85
CA ALA A 507 23.43 -2.99 -31.70
C ALA A 507 22.80 -3.51 -30.39
N ILE A 508 21.52 -3.92 -30.47
CA ILE A 508 20.82 -4.55 -29.33
C ILE A 508 21.49 -5.88 -28.98
N GLN A 509 21.88 -6.66 -29.98
CA GLN A 509 22.58 -7.93 -29.75
C GLN A 509 23.97 -7.72 -29.13
N GLU A 510 24.74 -6.74 -29.58
CA GLU A 510 26.04 -6.37 -29.02
C GLU A 510 25.91 -5.88 -27.57
N GLU A 511 24.89 -5.08 -27.29
CA GLU A 511 24.59 -4.63 -25.94
C GLU A 511 24.21 -5.80 -25.03
N CYS A 512 23.35 -6.72 -25.49
CA CYS A 512 23.05 -7.96 -24.78
C CYS A 512 24.29 -8.83 -24.53
N ASN A 513 25.18 -8.97 -25.51
CA ASN A 513 26.44 -9.72 -25.35
C ASN A 513 27.41 -9.07 -24.36
N THR A 514 27.32 -7.76 -24.16
CA THR A 514 28.17 -7.03 -23.19
C THR A 514 27.65 -7.19 -21.76
N MET A 515 26.35 -7.44 -21.60
CA MET A 515 25.69 -7.55 -20.29
C MET A 515 25.60 -8.98 -19.73
N LEU A 516 25.74 -9.99 -20.59
CA LEU A 516 25.75 -11.43 -20.24
C LEU A 516 27.17 -11.93 -20.01
#